data_AF-A0A3D2V9X6-F1
#
_entry.id   AF-A0A3D2V9X6-F1
#
_cell.length_a   1.000
_cell.length_b   1.000
_cell.length_c   1.000
_cell.angle_alpha   90.00
_cell.angle_beta   90.00
_cell.angle_gamma   90.00
#
_symmetry.space_group_name_H-M   'P 1'
#
loop_
_entity.id
_entity.type
_entity.pdbx_description
1 polymer ?
#
loop_
_entity_poly.entity_id
_entity_poly.type
_entity_poly.pdbx_seq_one_letter_code
_entity_poly.pdbx_strand_id
1 'polypeptide(L)'
;KRVIFLCMAGGMSHLETFDNKPKLREMNGKPMPDSFTKGQPIAQLQGKALTCLGGQHEFKKHGESGQELSVIFPKLADVVDDISIIRSLKTEAINHDPAHTFMNTGTTISGRPSMGSWLTYGLGTVADDLPGFVVLT
;
A
#
# COMPACT_ATOMS: atom_id res chain seq x y z
N LYS A 1 -24.06 2.44 6.62
CA LYS A 1 -23.12 1.34 6.27
C LYS A 1 -21.95 1.40 7.24
N ARG A 2 -21.36 0.26 7.64
CA ARG A 2 -20.22 0.20 8.57
C ARG A 2 -18.99 -0.25 7.77
N VAL A 3 -17.88 0.47 7.86
CA VAL A 3 -16.63 0.19 7.13
C VAL A 3 -15.51 0.03 8.15
N ILE A 4 -14.72 -1.02 8.02
CA ILE A 4 -13.46 -1.18 8.75
C ILE A 4 -12.34 -0.87 7.76
N PHE A 5 -11.56 0.17 8.05
CA PHE A 5 -10.41 0.57 7.23
C PHE A 5 -9.12 0.30 7.99
N LEU A 6 -8.21 -0.46 7.37
CA LEU A 6 -6.92 -0.85 7.95
C LEU A 6 -5.80 -0.34 7.05
N CYS A 7 -5.02 0.64 7.54
CA CYS A 7 -3.77 1.07 6.93
C CYS A 7 -2.59 0.50 7.71
N MET A 8 -1.99 -0.58 7.21
CA MET A 8 -1.01 -1.37 7.97
C MET A 8 0.43 -0.84 7.77
N ALA A 9 0.81 0.17 8.56
CA ALA A 9 2.19 0.63 8.66
C ALA A 9 3.12 -0.51 9.11
N GLY A 10 4.14 -0.83 8.30
CA GLY A 10 5.02 -1.99 8.58
C GLY A 10 4.35 -3.35 8.39
N GLY A 11 3.16 -3.39 7.77
CA GLY A 11 2.49 -4.63 7.39
C GLY A 11 3.20 -5.37 6.25
N MET A 12 2.57 -6.44 5.79
CA MET A 12 3.09 -7.22 4.67
C MET A 12 3.14 -6.38 3.40
N SER A 13 4.22 -6.53 2.64
CA SER A 13 4.39 -5.83 1.37
C SER A 13 3.32 -6.24 0.35
N HIS A 14 2.81 -5.26 -0.39
CA HIS A 14 1.85 -5.49 -1.47
C HIS A 14 2.40 -6.42 -2.57
N LEU A 15 3.72 -6.40 -2.80
CA LEU A 15 4.40 -7.21 -3.81
C LEU A 15 4.42 -8.71 -3.47
N GLU A 16 4.26 -9.04 -2.18
CA GLU A 16 4.26 -10.39 -1.63
C GLU A 16 2.85 -10.91 -1.36
N THR A 17 1.84 -10.06 -1.49
CA THR A 17 0.47 -10.32 -1.02
C THR A 17 -0.53 -10.27 -2.18
N PHE A 18 -0.67 -9.09 -2.78
CA PHE A 18 -1.75 -8.78 -3.72
C PHE A 18 -1.26 -8.25 -5.06
N ASP A 19 0.05 -8.04 -5.28
CA ASP A 19 0.57 -7.42 -6.50
C ASP A 19 1.75 -8.17 -7.13
N ASN A 20 1.43 -9.21 -7.91
CA ASN A 20 2.42 -9.97 -8.69
C ASN A 20 3.19 -9.05 -9.67
N LYS A 21 4.51 -8.93 -9.50
CA LYS A 21 5.41 -8.20 -10.41
C LYS A 21 6.43 -9.15 -11.07
N PRO A 22 6.09 -9.83 -12.18
CA PRO A 22 7.02 -10.73 -12.87
C PRO A 22 8.34 -10.06 -13.25
N LYS A 23 8.29 -8.81 -13.71
CA LYS A 23 9.50 -8.07 -14.08
C LYS A 23 10.45 -7.84 -12.90
N LEU A 24 9.90 -7.62 -11.70
CA LEU A 24 10.72 -7.45 -10.50
C LEU A 24 11.42 -8.76 -10.12
N ARG A 25 10.76 -9.92 -10.30
CA ARG A 25 11.41 -11.24 -10.12
C ARG A 25 12.56 -11.45 -11.10
N GLU A 26 12.40 -11.10 -12.37
CA GLU A 26 13.50 -11.16 -13.36
C GLU A 26 14.69 -10.27 -12.99
N MET A 27 14.43 -9.20 -12.24
CA MET A 27 15.43 -8.24 -11.80
C MET A 27 16.07 -8.60 -10.46
N ASN A 28 15.65 -9.69 -9.81
CA ASN A 28 16.18 -10.08 -8.50
C ASN A 28 17.71 -10.16 -8.50
N GLY A 29 18.35 -9.50 -7.53
CA GLY A 29 19.81 -9.42 -7.39
C GLY A 29 20.52 -8.54 -8.42
N LYS A 30 19.83 -8.02 -9.43
CA LYS A 30 20.41 -7.09 -10.43
C LYS A 30 20.44 -5.66 -9.87
N PRO A 31 21.34 -4.80 -10.38
CA PRO A 31 21.34 -3.39 -10.01
C PRO A 31 19.97 -2.73 -10.27
N MET A 32 19.53 -1.85 -9.36
CA MET A 32 18.34 -1.03 -9.61
C MET A 32 18.59 -0.09 -10.80
N PRO A 33 17.63 0.08 -11.73
CA PRO A 33 17.82 0.99 -12.85
C PRO A 33 17.93 2.44 -12.38
N ASP A 34 18.84 3.19 -13.01
CA ASP A 34 19.06 4.60 -12.70
C ASP A 34 17.79 5.46 -12.84
N SER A 35 16.84 5.06 -13.69
CA SER A 35 15.55 5.75 -13.84
C SER A 35 14.72 5.79 -12.56
N PHE A 36 14.97 4.89 -11.60
CA PHE A 36 14.27 4.84 -10.31
C PHE A 36 15.07 5.48 -9.16
N THR A 37 16.37 5.71 -9.34
CA THR A 37 17.26 6.18 -8.26
C THR A 37 17.80 7.59 -8.50
N LYS A 38 17.90 8.02 -9.75
CA LYS A 38 18.46 9.31 -10.14
C LYS A 38 17.61 10.46 -9.59
N GLY A 39 18.24 11.33 -8.80
CA GLY A 39 17.59 12.52 -8.22
C GLY A 39 16.64 12.22 -7.07
N GLN A 40 16.50 10.96 -6.65
CA GLN A 40 15.65 10.58 -5.53
C GLN A 40 16.38 10.82 -4.19
N PRO A 41 15.67 11.24 -3.12
CA PRO A 41 16.27 11.54 -1.82
C PRO A 41 16.63 10.28 -1.00
N ILE A 42 17.47 9.40 -1.56
CA ILE A 42 17.87 8.12 -0.97
C ILE A 42 19.11 8.28 -0.06
N ALA A 43 19.09 9.29 0.82
CA ALA A 43 20.25 9.69 1.63
C ALA A 43 20.85 8.54 2.46
N GLN A 44 20.00 7.66 3.00
CA GLN A 44 20.40 6.55 3.86
C GLN A 44 21.10 5.39 3.11
N LEU A 45 21.01 5.37 1.77
CA LEU A 45 21.61 4.32 0.95
C LEU A 45 22.70 4.86 0.01
N GLN A 46 23.15 6.10 0.22
CA GLN A 46 24.23 6.69 -0.58
C GLN A 46 25.51 5.87 -0.47
N GLY A 47 26.19 5.69 -1.61
CA GLY A 47 27.44 4.92 -1.70
C GLY A 47 27.30 3.41 -1.60
N LYS A 48 26.07 2.87 -1.51
CA LYS A 48 25.83 1.42 -1.53
C LYS A 48 25.35 0.95 -2.90
N ALA A 49 25.72 -0.27 -3.27
CA ALA A 49 25.14 -0.94 -4.42
C ALA A 49 23.66 -1.23 -4.14
N LEU A 50 22.77 -0.57 -4.90
CA LEU A 50 21.33 -0.80 -4.83
C LEU A 50 20.96 -1.96 -5.75
N THR A 51 20.43 -3.03 -5.17
CA THR A 51 19.99 -4.22 -5.91
C THR A 51 18.48 -4.39 -5.78
N CYS A 52 17.83 -4.84 -6.85
CA CYS A 52 16.43 -5.17 -6.83
C CYS A 52 16.19 -6.45 -6.00
N LEU A 53 15.22 -6.40 -5.09
CA LEU A 53 14.69 -7.58 -4.44
C LEU A 53 13.46 -8.07 -5.22
N GLY A 54 13.55 -9.27 -5.77
CA GLY A 54 12.44 -9.94 -6.43
C GLY A 54 11.35 -10.36 -5.46
N GLY A 55 10.12 -10.57 -5.96
CA GLY A 55 9.03 -11.10 -5.12
C GLY A 55 9.37 -12.46 -4.54
N GLN A 56 9.13 -12.63 -3.24
CA GLN A 56 9.59 -13.80 -2.46
C GLN A 56 8.64 -15.00 -2.46
N HIS A 57 7.38 -14.80 -2.87
CA HIS A 57 6.35 -15.84 -2.88
C HIS A 57 5.76 -16.01 -4.26
N GLU A 58 5.31 -17.22 -4.57
CA GLU A 58 4.56 -17.52 -5.78
C GLU A 58 3.15 -16.92 -5.73
N PHE A 59 2.59 -16.68 -6.92
CA PHE A 59 1.21 -16.24 -7.09
C PHE A 59 0.47 -17.27 -7.92
N LYS A 60 -0.81 -17.48 -7.60
CA LYS A 60 -1.70 -18.37 -8.33
C LYS A 60 -3.00 -17.66 -8.66
N LYS A 61 -3.63 -18.07 -9.75
CA LYS A 61 -4.98 -17.62 -10.11
C LYS A 61 -6.01 -18.40 -9.30
N HIS A 62 -6.99 -17.70 -8.77
CA HIS A 62 -8.06 -18.26 -7.94
C HIS A 62 -9.42 -17.73 -8.38
N GLY A 63 -10.47 -18.46 -8.02
CA GLY A 63 -11.85 -18.08 -8.29
C GLY A 63 -12.23 -18.03 -9.76
N GLU A 64 -13.47 -17.66 -10.02
CA GLU A 64 -14.00 -17.41 -11.37
C GLU A 64 -13.48 -16.08 -11.94
N SER A 65 -13.17 -15.12 -11.06
CA SER A 65 -12.55 -13.85 -11.44
C SER A 65 -11.12 -14.00 -11.98
N GLY A 66 -10.47 -15.15 -11.71
CA GLY A 66 -9.11 -15.43 -12.13
C GLY A 66 -8.06 -14.51 -11.50
N GLN A 67 -8.39 -13.88 -10.37
CA GLN A 67 -7.49 -12.98 -9.66
C GLN A 67 -6.22 -13.71 -9.19
N GLU A 68 -5.09 -13.03 -9.35
CA GLU A 68 -3.81 -13.52 -8.86
C GLU A 68 -3.58 -13.12 -7.41
N LEU A 69 -3.43 -14.11 -6.54
CA LEU A 69 -3.14 -13.94 -5.12
C LEU A 69 -1.87 -14.72 -4.73
N SER A 70 -1.13 -14.18 -3.75
CA SER A 70 0.02 -14.88 -3.19
C SER A 70 -0.39 -16.17 -2.48
N VAL A 71 0.42 -17.21 -2.61
CA VAL A 71 0.18 -18.53 -1.98
C VAL A 71 0.19 -18.48 -0.45
N ILE A 72 0.64 -17.38 0.16
CA ILE A 72 0.64 -17.20 1.61
C ILE A 72 -0.77 -17.03 2.20
N PHE A 73 -1.79 -16.80 1.36
CA PHE A 73 -3.18 -16.63 1.79
C PHE A 73 -4.11 -17.74 1.26
N PRO A 74 -3.90 -19.01 1.64
CA PRO A 74 -4.72 -20.11 1.14
C PRO A 74 -6.20 -19.94 1.51
N LYS A 75 -6.50 -19.36 2.68
CA LYS A 75 -7.88 -19.13 3.14
C LYS A 75 -8.55 -17.91 2.53
N LEU A 76 -7.76 -16.91 2.14
CA LEU A 76 -8.32 -15.75 1.44
C LEU A 76 -8.65 -16.10 -0.01
N ALA A 77 -7.88 -17.01 -0.61
CA ALA A 77 -8.15 -17.53 -1.95
C ALA A 77 -9.52 -18.22 -2.06
N ASP A 78 -10.02 -18.83 -0.98
CA ASP A 78 -11.34 -19.49 -0.94
C ASP A 78 -12.51 -18.50 -1.16
N VAL A 79 -12.29 -17.20 -0.96
CA VAL A 79 -13.29 -16.13 -1.07
C VAL A 79 -12.86 -15.00 -2.01
N VAL A 80 -11.93 -15.27 -2.93
CA VAL A 80 -11.31 -14.21 -3.76
C VAL A 80 -12.30 -13.48 -4.67
N ASP A 81 -13.38 -14.14 -5.07
CA ASP A 81 -14.40 -13.55 -5.95
C ASP A 81 -15.27 -12.51 -5.22
N ASP A 82 -15.27 -12.51 -3.89
CA ASP A 82 -15.91 -11.49 -3.05
C ASP A 82 -14.96 -10.30 -2.75
N ILE A 83 -13.72 -10.35 -3.24
CA ILE A 83 -12.68 -9.36 -2.98
C ILE A 83 -12.42 -8.51 -4.22
N SER A 84 -12.36 -7.19 -4.03
CA SER A 84 -11.88 -6.26 -5.05
C SER A 84 -10.47 -5.79 -4.71
N ILE A 85 -9.51 -6.06 -5.59
CA ILE A 85 -8.12 -5.60 -5.46
C ILE A 85 -7.90 -4.36 -6.33
N ILE A 86 -7.58 -3.23 -5.70
CA ILE A 86 -7.31 -1.97 -6.40
C ILE A 86 -5.79 -1.72 -6.45
N ARG A 87 -5.23 -1.63 -7.67
CA ARG A 87 -3.79 -1.42 -7.92
C ARG A 87 -3.47 -0.09 -8.61
N SER A 88 -4.47 0.78 -8.72
CA SER A 88 -4.35 2.06 -9.43
C SER A 88 -3.69 3.16 -8.60
N LEU A 89 -3.50 2.97 -7.29
CA LEU A 89 -2.84 3.95 -6.44
C LEU A 89 -1.35 4.09 -6.81
N LYS A 90 -0.92 5.34 -7.02
CA LYS A 90 0.47 5.72 -7.30
C LYS A 90 0.85 6.90 -6.42
N THR A 91 2.13 6.96 -6.05
CA THR A 91 2.73 8.07 -5.29
C THR A 91 4.17 8.27 -5.72
N GLU A 92 4.67 9.48 -5.54
CA GLU A 92 6.09 9.84 -5.72
C GLU A 92 6.86 9.78 -4.39
N ALA A 93 6.16 9.53 -3.27
CA ALA A 93 6.79 9.40 -1.97
C ALA A 93 7.64 8.12 -1.90
N ILE A 94 8.96 8.30 -1.72
CA ILE A 94 9.90 7.18 -1.55
C ILE A 94 9.96 6.64 -0.11
N ASN A 95 9.59 7.47 0.87
CA ASN A 95 9.64 7.14 2.29
C ASN A 95 8.25 6.81 2.81
N HIS A 96 8.18 5.94 3.82
CA HIS A 96 6.91 5.48 4.38
C HIS A 96 6.12 6.61 5.05
N ASP A 97 6.74 7.51 5.84
CA ASP A 97 5.98 8.58 6.53
C ASP A 97 5.29 9.56 5.56
N PRO A 98 5.98 10.09 4.52
CA PRO A 98 5.30 10.89 3.51
C PRO A 98 4.24 10.09 2.74
N ALA A 99 4.47 8.81 2.44
CA ALA A 99 3.49 7.97 1.76
C ALA A 99 2.24 7.72 2.62
N HIS A 100 2.39 7.56 3.95
CA HIS A 100 1.27 7.44 4.89
C HIS A 100 0.48 8.75 4.98
N THR A 101 1.18 9.88 5.01
CA THR A 101 0.55 11.21 4.96
C THR A 101 -0.27 11.35 3.69
N PHE A 102 0.29 10.95 2.54
CA PHE A 102 -0.42 10.95 1.25
C PHE A 102 -1.63 10.02 1.25
N MET A 103 -1.51 8.79 1.75
CA MET A 103 -2.63 7.84 1.82
C MET A 103 -3.79 8.41 2.64
N ASN A 104 -3.49 9.09 3.74
CA ASN A 104 -4.52 9.62 4.63
C ASN A 104 -5.05 10.99 4.22
N THR A 105 -4.28 11.82 3.51
CA THR A 105 -4.66 13.23 3.25
C THR A 105 -4.70 13.62 1.77
N GLY A 106 -4.28 12.72 0.87
CA GLY A 106 -4.15 12.98 -0.56
C GLY A 106 -2.92 13.81 -0.95
N THR A 107 -2.04 14.16 0.01
CA THR A 107 -0.84 14.97 -0.22
C THR A 107 0.24 14.64 0.80
N THR A 108 1.50 14.90 0.46
CA THR A 108 2.64 14.76 1.39
C THR A 108 2.85 16.02 2.25
N ILE A 109 2.11 17.11 1.97
CA ILE A 109 2.20 18.36 2.72
C ILE A 109 1.44 18.23 4.04
N SER A 110 2.13 18.47 5.15
CA SER A 110 1.54 18.40 6.50
C SER A 110 0.43 19.43 6.72
N GLY A 111 -0.46 19.16 7.68
CA GLY A 111 -1.56 20.04 8.08
C GLY A 111 -2.84 19.92 7.25
N ARG A 112 -2.91 18.93 6.35
CA ARG A 112 -4.07 18.70 5.48
C ARG A 112 -5.08 17.77 6.14
N PRO A 113 -6.40 17.98 5.96
CA PRO A 113 -7.40 17.13 6.59
C PRO A 113 -7.28 15.68 6.11
N SER A 114 -7.44 14.74 7.04
CA SER A 114 -7.41 13.32 6.73
C SER A 114 -8.72 12.85 6.07
N MET A 115 -8.70 11.66 5.48
CA MET A 115 -9.87 10.97 4.96
C MET A 115 -10.96 10.84 6.03
N GLY A 116 -10.59 10.52 7.28
CA GLY A 116 -11.53 10.45 8.40
C GLY A 116 -12.17 11.79 8.73
N SER A 117 -11.38 12.88 8.68
CA SER A 117 -11.88 14.26 8.87
C SER A 117 -12.87 14.65 7.78
N TRP A 118 -12.56 14.37 6.52
CA TRP A 118 -13.46 14.64 5.38
C TRP A 118 -14.76 13.85 5.44
N LEU A 119 -14.67 12.56 5.78
CA LEU A 119 -15.85 11.71 5.94
C LEU A 119 -16.76 12.23 7.07
N THR A 120 -16.17 12.58 8.22
CA THR A 120 -16.93 13.13 9.35
C THR A 120 -17.56 14.47 9.01
N TYR A 121 -16.85 15.34 8.28
CA TYR A 121 -17.40 16.63 7.83
C TYR A 121 -18.54 16.46 6.83
N GLY A 122 -18.37 15.60 5.82
CA GLY A 122 -19.31 15.45 4.71
C GLY A 122 -20.53 14.58 5.03
N LEU A 123 -20.37 13.55 5.87
CA LEU A 123 -21.44 12.62 6.23
C LEU A 123 -22.01 12.85 7.64
N GLY A 124 -21.34 13.69 8.44
CA GLY A 124 -21.67 13.89 9.85
C GLY A 124 -21.10 12.80 10.77
N THR A 125 -21.41 12.95 12.05
CA THR A 125 -21.11 11.97 13.11
C THR A 125 -22.42 11.38 13.62
N VAL A 126 -22.38 10.11 14.04
CA VAL A 126 -23.51 9.46 14.76
C VAL A 126 -23.36 9.59 16.28
N ALA A 127 -22.25 10.15 16.76
CA ALA A 127 -22.02 10.42 18.17
C ALA A 127 -22.49 11.85 18.51
N ASP A 128 -23.26 11.98 19.59
CA ASP A 128 -23.78 13.26 20.08
C ASP A 128 -22.82 13.94 21.07
N ASP A 129 -21.98 13.15 21.73
CA ASP A 129 -21.13 13.56 22.85
C ASP A 129 -19.67 13.07 22.77
N LEU A 130 -19.30 12.37 21.68
CA LEU A 130 -17.93 11.91 21.42
C LEU A 130 -17.42 12.36 20.04
N PRO A 131 -16.09 12.47 19.83
CA PRO A 131 -15.54 12.78 18.52
C PRO A 131 -15.90 11.70 17.49
N GLY A 132 -16.43 12.11 16.33
CA GLY A 132 -16.79 11.20 15.24
C GLY A 132 -15.60 10.52 14.55
N PHE A 133 -14.39 11.04 14.75
CA PHE A 133 -13.14 10.47 14.25
C PHE A 133 -12.00 10.76 15.24
N VAL A 134 -11.23 9.74 15.58
CA VAL A 134 -10.09 9.82 16.50
C VAL A 134 -8.88 9.17 15.84
N VAL A 135 -7.74 9.86 15.91
CA VAL A 135 -6.43 9.30 15.56
C VAL A 135 -5.71 9.00 16.87
N LEU A 136 -5.25 7.76 17.03
CA LEU A 136 -4.38 7.35 18.13
C LEU A 136 -2.94 7.35 17.63
N THR A 137 -2.04 7.99 18.37
CA THR A 137 -0.60 8.10 18.07
C THR A 137 0.21 7.14 18.91
#